data_AF-E8UV67-F1
#
_entry.id   AF-E8UV67-F1
#
_cell.length_a   1.000
_cell.length_b   1.000
_cell.length_c   1.000
_cell.angle_alpha   90.00
_cell.angle_beta   90.00
_cell.angle_gamma   90.00
#
_symmetry.space_group_name_H-M   'P 1'
#
loop_
_entity.id
_entity.type
_entity.pdbx_description
1 polymer ?
#
loop_
_entity_poly.entity_id
_entity_poly.type
_entity_poly.pdbx_seq_one_letter_code
_entity_poly.pdbx_strand_id
1 'polypeptide(L)'
;MAAQNRHYPIKTIKPYPEDYTETTKVAQEEKRLNARPELADKLDDIDSHDVIFLGYPNWWGTMPMAVFTFLESYDFAGKTIVPFCTHECSGMGSSERDIKKLCPTAKVLPGLAIRGSNVNRADKDIADWLKRFGFIS
;
A
#
# COMPACT_ATOMS: atom_id res chain seq x y z
N MET A 1 -14.25 22.94 6.74
CA MET A 1 -12.95 22.66 7.39
C MET A 1 -12.17 21.79 6.42
N ALA A 2 -11.06 22.28 5.88
CA ALA A 2 -10.25 21.50 4.95
C ALA A 2 -9.68 20.30 5.72
N ALA A 3 -10.05 19.08 5.32
CA ALA A 3 -9.36 17.89 5.78
C ALA A 3 -7.90 18.08 5.39
N GLN A 4 -7.04 18.22 6.40
CA GLN A 4 -5.60 18.27 6.20
C GLN A 4 -5.24 16.95 5.53
N ASN A 5 -4.76 16.98 4.29
CA ASN A 5 -4.32 15.79 3.55
C ASN A 5 -3.17 15.13 4.33
N ARG A 6 -3.49 14.23 5.26
CA ARG A 6 -2.52 13.48 6.08
C ARG A 6 -1.94 12.35 5.25
N HIS A 7 -1.11 12.70 4.27
CA HIS A 7 -0.28 11.74 3.54
C HIS A 7 0.90 11.32 4.41
N TYR A 8 1.07 10.02 4.61
CA TYR A 8 2.17 9.45 5.37
C TYR A 8 3.03 8.53 4.48
N PRO A 9 4.27 8.94 4.14
CA PRO A 9 5.15 8.11 3.33
C PRO A 9 5.82 7.00 4.17
N ILE A 10 5.66 5.74 3.76
CA ILE A 10 6.37 4.61 4.37
C ILE A 10 7.82 4.61 3.87
N LYS A 11 8.76 5.03 4.71
CA LYS A 11 10.19 5.08 4.39
C LYS A 11 10.96 4.09 5.26
N THR A 12 11.94 3.42 4.68
CA THR A 12 12.88 2.55 5.39
C THR A 12 14.09 3.35 5.91
N ILE A 13 14.69 2.93 7.02
CA ILE A 13 15.94 3.55 7.52
C ILE A 13 17.05 3.43 6.47
N LYS A 14 17.17 2.26 5.86
CA LYS A 14 18.04 2.04 4.71
C LYS A 14 17.22 2.30 3.44
N PRO A 15 17.46 3.39 2.70
CA PRO A 15 16.72 3.68 1.49
C PRO A 15 16.90 2.55 0.46
N TYR A 16 15.85 2.28 -0.31
CA TYR A 16 16.00 1.48 -1.51
C TYR A 16 16.91 2.20 -2.52
N PRO A 17 17.66 1.46 -3.35
CA PRO A 17 18.44 2.07 -4.43
C PRO A 17 17.58 2.94 -5.35
N GLU A 18 18.18 3.92 -6.02
CA GLU A 18 17.47 4.69 -7.06
C GLU A 18 17.38 3.90 -8.37
N ASP A 19 18.37 3.05 -8.65
CA ASP A 19 18.36 2.21 -9.85
C ASP A 19 17.25 1.14 -9.77
N TYR A 20 16.51 0.99 -10.87
CA TYR A 20 15.41 0.04 -10.97
C TYR A 20 15.89 -1.40 -10.77
N THR A 21 16.98 -1.80 -11.43
CA THR A 21 17.47 -3.18 -11.39
C THR A 21 17.98 -3.52 -10.00
N GLU A 22 18.72 -2.62 -9.36
CA GLU A 22 19.19 -2.81 -7.98
C GLU A 22 18.02 -2.89 -6.99
N THR A 23 17.02 -2.03 -7.13
CA THR A 23 15.81 -2.07 -6.29
C THR A 23 15.08 -3.39 -6.43
N THR A 24 14.90 -3.90 -7.65
CA THR A 24 14.22 -5.18 -7.86
C THR A 24 14.96 -6.34 -7.20
N LYS A 25 16.30 -6.34 -7.20
CA LYS A 25 17.12 -7.36 -6.50
C LYS A 25 16.95 -7.28 -4.99
N VAL A 26 17.00 -6.09 -4.41
CA VAL A 26 16.76 -5.89 -2.96
C VAL A 26 15.35 -6.37 -2.59
N ALA A 27 14.33 -5.94 -3.33
CA ALA A 27 12.95 -6.34 -3.08
C ALA A 27 12.73 -7.86 -3.22
N GLN A 28 13.42 -8.50 -4.16
CA GLN A 28 13.35 -9.95 -4.34
C GLN A 28 13.92 -10.67 -3.12
N GLU A 29 15.08 -10.23 -2.66
CA GLU A 29 15.77 -10.83 -1.53
C GLU A 29 15.01 -10.62 -0.22
N GLU A 30 14.50 -9.41 0.03
CA GLU A 30 13.63 -9.13 1.17
C GLU A 30 12.40 -10.05 1.19
N LYS A 31 11.74 -10.23 0.04
CA LYS A 31 10.61 -11.14 -0.07
C LYS A 31 11.02 -12.59 0.18
N ARG A 32 12.14 -13.05 -0.42
CA ARG A 32 12.67 -14.41 -0.26
C ARG A 32 12.98 -14.73 1.20
N LEU A 33 13.52 -13.75 1.93
CA LEU A 33 13.86 -13.86 3.35
C LEU A 33 12.69 -13.58 4.29
N ASN A 34 11.52 -13.20 3.77
CA ASN A 34 10.40 -12.68 4.56
C ASN A 34 10.85 -11.56 5.52
N ALA A 35 11.70 -10.65 5.04
CA ALA A 35 12.28 -9.58 5.84
C ALA A 35 11.21 -8.59 6.34
N ARG A 36 11.54 -7.85 7.39
CA ARG A 36 10.78 -6.70 7.89
C ARG A 36 11.70 -5.48 7.98
N PRO A 37 11.91 -4.76 6.86
CA PRO A 37 12.78 -3.60 6.83
C PRO A 37 12.32 -2.55 7.85
N GLU A 38 13.26 -2.06 8.66
CA GLU A 38 12.97 -1.06 9.69
C GLU A 38 12.53 0.27 9.06
N LEU A 39 11.47 0.86 9.60
CA LEU A 39 10.91 2.11 9.12
C LEU A 39 11.60 3.30 9.76
N ALA A 40 11.85 4.35 8.98
CA ALA A 40 12.53 5.56 9.42
C ALA A 40 11.66 6.42 10.35
N ASP A 41 10.35 6.37 10.14
CA ASP A 41 9.38 7.20 10.85
C ASP A 41 8.25 6.31 11.40
N LYS A 42 7.54 6.83 12.41
CA LYS A 42 6.28 6.28 12.90
C LYS A 42 5.15 7.25 12.61
N LEU A 43 3.96 6.69 12.36
CA LEU A 43 2.73 7.45 12.30
C LEU A 43 2.27 7.73 13.73
N ASP A 44 2.19 9.00 14.09
CA ASP A 44 1.90 9.40 15.48
C ASP A 44 0.52 8.93 15.97
N ASP A 45 -0.47 8.90 15.07
CA ASP A 45 -1.84 8.58 15.44
C ASP A 45 -2.59 7.91 14.28
N ILE A 46 -2.58 6.58 14.26
CA ILE A 46 -3.41 5.79 13.36
C ILE A 46 -4.87 5.71 13.84
N ASP A 47 -5.11 5.99 15.12
CA ASP A 47 -6.42 5.83 15.76
C ASP A 47 -7.43 6.87 15.30
N SER A 48 -6.98 8.08 14.97
CA SER A 48 -7.85 9.11 14.37
C SER A 48 -8.27 8.85 12.92
N HIS A 49 -7.90 7.72 12.32
CA HIS A 49 -8.23 7.39 10.93
C HIS A 49 -9.14 6.16 10.85
N ASP A 50 -10.38 6.36 10.39
CA ASP A 50 -11.34 5.28 10.13
C ASP A 50 -11.08 4.60 8.77
N VAL A 51 -10.59 5.35 7.79
CA VAL A 51 -10.34 4.89 6.41
C VAL A 51 -8.90 5.20 6.04
N ILE A 52 -8.20 4.18 5.57
CA ILE A 52 -6.78 4.23 5.22
C ILE A 52 -6.61 3.81 3.76
N PHE A 53 -6.26 4.77 2.91
CA PHE A 53 -5.84 4.48 1.53
C PHE A 53 -4.37 4.04 1.55
N LEU A 54 -4.12 2.77 1.21
CA LEU A 54 -2.79 2.17 1.27
C LEU A 54 -2.19 2.04 -0.14
N GLY A 55 -1.28 2.94 -0.49
CA GLY A 55 -0.61 2.98 -1.80
C GLY A 55 0.75 2.31 -1.79
N TYR A 56 1.06 1.49 -2.79
CA TYR A 56 2.38 0.86 -2.95
C TYR A 56 2.65 0.40 -4.39
N PRO A 57 3.91 0.24 -4.83
CA PRO A 57 4.20 -0.51 -6.04
C PRO A 57 4.02 -2.01 -5.81
N ASN A 58 3.54 -2.76 -6.80
CA ASN A 58 3.57 -4.22 -6.75
C ASN A 58 4.99 -4.72 -7.02
N TRP A 59 5.65 -5.26 -6.00
CA TRP A 59 6.97 -5.85 -6.09
C TRP A 59 6.89 -7.38 -5.94
N TRP A 60 7.34 -8.08 -6.98
CA TRP A 60 7.38 -9.54 -7.02
C TRP A 60 6.01 -10.20 -6.73
N GLY A 61 4.90 -9.57 -7.12
CA GLY A 61 3.56 -10.14 -6.98
C GLY A 61 2.87 -9.83 -5.64
N THR A 62 3.40 -8.93 -4.81
CA THR A 62 2.72 -8.42 -3.61
C THR A 62 3.26 -7.02 -3.24
N MET A 63 2.96 -6.55 -2.03
CA MET A 63 3.46 -5.29 -1.47
C MET A 63 4.98 -5.35 -1.18
N PRO A 64 5.71 -4.22 -1.15
CA PRO A 64 7.06 -4.17 -0.60
C PRO A 64 7.09 -4.65 0.86
N MET A 65 8.17 -5.28 1.30
CA MET A 65 8.27 -5.80 2.67
C MET A 65 8.25 -4.70 3.74
N ALA A 66 8.61 -3.46 3.39
CA ALA A 66 8.41 -2.29 4.25
C ALA A 66 6.91 -2.05 4.57
N VAL A 67 6.01 -2.34 3.63
CA VAL A 67 4.55 -2.21 3.85
C VAL A 67 4.04 -3.32 4.78
N PHE A 68 4.60 -4.54 4.71
CA PHE A 68 4.32 -5.58 5.70
C PHE A 68 4.71 -5.11 7.10
N THR A 69 5.91 -4.53 7.25
CA THR A 69 6.37 -3.96 8.51
C THR A 69 5.44 -2.87 9.03
N PHE A 70 4.98 -1.98 8.15
CA PHE A 70 4.00 -0.95 8.51
C PHE A 70 2.70 -1.56 9.03
N LEU A 71 2.10 -2.50 8.30
CA LEU A 71 0.82 -3.12 8.70
C LEU A 71 0.91 -3.93 9.99
N GLU A 72 2.08 -4.51 10.30
CA GLU A 72 2.32 -5.23 11.55
C GLU A 72 2.62 -4.30 12.74
N SER A 73 2.94 -3.02 12.48
CA SER A 73 3.34 -2.06 13.52
C SER A 73 2.16 -1.38 14.22
N TYR A 74 0.93 -1.53 13.72
CA TYR A 74 -0.24 -0.82 14.21
C TYR A 74 -1.47 -1.73 14.30
N ASP A 75 -2.44 -1.36 15.14
CA ASP A 75 -3.75 -1.99 15.17
C ASP A 75 -4.69 -1.34 14.15
N PHE A 76 -5.34 -2.18 13.35
CA PHE A 76 -6.31 -1.76 12.34
C PHE A 76 -7.74 -2.21 12.67
N ALA A 77 -7.99 -2.65 13.91
CA ALA A 77 -9.32 -3.03 14.36
C ALA A 77 -10.35 -1.92 14.11
N GLY A 78 -11.46 -2.28 13.48
CA GLY A 78 -12.55 -1.35 13.16
C GLY A 78 -12.26 -0.39 12.00
N LYS A 79 -11.03 -0.38 11.45
CA LYS A 79 -10.64 0.49 10.33
C LYS A 79 -10.97 -0.14 8.99
N THR A 80 -11.09 0.69 7.96
CA THR A 80 -11.22 0.28 6.56
C THR A 80 -9.91 0.52 5.82
N ILE A 81 -9.29 -0.54 5.30
CA ILE A 81 -8.10 -0.45 4.44
C ILE A 81 -8.53 -0.51 2.98
N VAL A 82 -8.09 0.48 2.20
CA VAL A 82 -8.45 0.69 0.80
C VAL A 82 -7.17 0.65 -0.04
N PRO A 83 -6.69 -0.53 -0.45
CA PRO A 83 -5.40 -0.67 -1.09
C PRO A 83 -5.42 -0.23 -2.56
N PHE A 84 -4.34 0.37 -3.03
CA PHE A 84 -4.12 0.60 -4.45
C PHE A 84 -2.65 0.40 -4.80
N CYS A 85 -2.38 -0.04 -6.03
CA CYS A 85 -1.00 -0.23 -6.45
C CYS A 85 -0.75 0.17 -7.89
N THR A 86 0.52 0.49 -8.17
CA THR A 86 1.04 0.53 -9.53
C THR A 86 1.74 -0.79 -9.86
N HIS A 87 1.63 -1.26 -11.10
CA HIS A 87 2.24 -2.52 -11.51
C HIS A 87 2.58 -2.54 -13.00
N GLU A 88 3.40 -3.52 -13.42
CA GLU A 88 3.61 -3.85 -14.84
C GLU A 88 3.30 -5.34 -15.05
N CYS A 89 2.01 -5.64 -15.29
CA CYS A 89 1.40 -6.98 -15.50
C CYS A 89 0.82 -7.74 -14.29
N SER A 90 1.30 -7.56 -13.06
CA SER A 90 0.84 -8.41 -11.94
C SER A 90 -0.53 -8.08 -11.34
N GLY A 91 -1.14 -6.95 -11.69
CA GLY A 91 -2.34 -6.46 -11.02
C GLY A 91 -2.08 -6.26 -9.52
N MET A 92 -3.05 -6.64 -8.68
CA MET A 92 -2.88 -6.68 -7.22
C MET A 92 -1.96 -7.82 -6.74
N GLY A 93 -1.67 -8.82 -7.57
CA GLY A 93 -0.97 -10.03 -7.16
C GLY A 93 -1.65 -10.70 -5.96
N SER A 94 -0.89 -11.02 -4.91
CA SER A 94 -1.43 -11.51 -3.64
C SER A 94 -1.71 -10.45 -2.59
N SER A 95 -1.51 -9.17 -2.90
CA SER A 95 -1.49 -8.10 -1.89
C SER A 95 -2.76 -8.05 -1.05
N GLU A 96 -3.95 -8.11 -1.65
CA GLU A 96 -5.21 -8.09 -0.88
C GLU A 96 -5.32 -9.24 0.11
N ARG A 97 -4.88 -10.44 -0.28
CA ARG A 97 -4.88 -11.62 0.59
C ARG A 97 -3.90 -11.43 1.73
N ASP A 98 -2.72 -10.88 1.44
CA ASP A 98 -1.68 -10.67 2.44
C ASP A 98 -2.11 -9.58 3.44
N ILE A 99 -2.72 -8.47 2.99
CA ILE A 99 -3.32 -7.43 3.85
C ILE A 99 -4.39 -8.03 4.76
N LYS A 100 -5.32 -8.83 4.22
CA LYS A 100 -6.36 -9.50 5.02
C LYS A 100 -5.80 -10.44 6.08
N LYS A 101 -4.64 -11.06 5.83
CA LYS A 101 -3.95 -11.92 6.81
C LYS A 101 -3.27 -11.10 7.91
N LEU A 102 -2.65 -9.98 7.56
CA LEU A 102 -1.95 -9.11 8.52
C LEU A 102 -2.92 -8.32 9.39
N CYS A 103 -4.04 -7.86 8.81
CA CYS A 103 -5.04 -7.04 9.48
C CYS A 103 -6.42 -7.74 9.49
N PRO A 104 -6.57 -8.88 10.18
CA PRO A 104 -7.79 -9.69 10.12
C PRO A 104 -9.03 -9.00 10.72
N THR A 105 -8.81 -8.00 11.57
CA THR A 105 -9.86 -7.20 12.24
C THR A 105 -10.24 -5.94 11.46
N ALA A 106 -9.53 -5.65 10.37
CA ALA A 106 -9.82 -4.52 9.49
C ALA A 106 -10.77 -4.93 8.37
N LYS A 107 -11.60 -3.99 7.91
CA LYS A 107 -12.35 -4.15 6.67
C LYS A 107 -11.45 -3.83 5.48
N VAL A 108 -11.03 -4.85 4.73
CA VAL A 108 -10.21 -4.65 3.52
C VAL A 108 -11.10 -4.61 2.28
N LEU A 109 -11.16 -3.46 1.60
CA LEU A 109 -11.90 -3.30 0.35
C LEU A 109 -11.13 -3.86 -0.86
N PRO A 110 -11.82 -4.25 -1.94
CA PRO A 110 -11.17 -4.54 -3.22
C PRO A 110 -10.30 -3.36 -3.69
N GLY A 111 -9.05 -3.64 -4.01
CA GLY A 111 -8.08 -2.62 -4.37
C GLY A 111 -8.15 -2.20 -5.83
N LEU A 112 -7.42 -1.14 -6.13
CA LEU A 112 -7.23 -0.63 -7.49
C LEU A 112 -5.80 -0.89 -7.97
N ALA A 113 -5.65 -1.69 -9.02
CA ALA A 113 -4.37 -1.91 -9.67
C ALA A 113 -4.30 -1.06 -10.95
N ILE A 114 -3.35 -0.13 -11.01
CA ILE A 114 -3.12 0.74 -12.17
C ILE A 114 -1.81 0.31 -12.82
N ARG A 115 -1.82 0.08 -14.14
CA ARG A 115 -0.57 -0.18 -14.85
C ARG A 115 0.31 1.09 -14.85
N GLY A 116 1.58 0.97 -14.52
CA GLY A 116 2.53 2.09 -14.46
C GLY A 116 2.54 2.94 -15.73
N SER A 117 2.56 2.30 -16.90
CA SER A 117 2.48 2.97 -18.20
C SER A 117 1.17 3.73 -18.48
N ASN A 118 0.14 3.54 -17.66
CA ASN A 118 -1.18 4.16 -17.82
C ASN A 118 -1.57 5.12 -16.68
N VAL A 119 -0.71 5.38 -15.70
CA VAL A 119 -1.06 6.20 -14.52
C VAL A 119 -1.58 7.59 -14.89
N ASN A 120 -1.02 8.21 -15.94
CA ASN A 120 -1.43 9.54 -16.42
C ASN A 120 -2.83 9.56 -17.07
N ARG A 121 -3.50 8.41 -17.20
CA ARG A 121 -4.85 8.27 -17.79
C ARG A 121 -5.82 7.59 -16.83
N ALA A 122 -5.43 7.41 -15.56
CA ALA A 122 -6.17 6.62 -14.59
C ALA A 122 -7.32 7.38 -13.90
N ASP A 123 -7.54 8.67 -14.20
CA ASP A 123 -8.54 9.50 -13.53
C ASP A 123 -9.93 8.87 -13.51
N LYS A 124 -10.35 8.27 -14.64
CA LYS A 124 -11.64 7.58 -14.73
C LYS A 124 -11.68 6.33 -13.85
N ASP A 125 -10.62 5.52 -13.88
CA ASP A 125 -10.54 4.29 -13.09
C ASP A 125 -10.55 4.60 -11.59
N ILE A 126 -9.83 5.64 -11.18
CA ILE A 126 -9.81 6.15 -9.81
C ILE A 126 -11.20 6.66 -9.42
N ALA A 127 -11.84 7.47 -10.26
CA ALA A 127 -13.17 8.00 -9.97
C ALA A 127 -14.23 6.88 -9.84
N ASP A 128 -14.25 5.93 -10.78
CA ASP A 128 -15.20 4.80 -10.74
C ASP A 128 -14.96 3.92 -9.50
N TRP A 129 -13.70 3.69 -9.13
CA TRP A 129 -13.32 2.95 -7.92
C TRP A 129 -13.79 3.66 -6.64
N LEU A 130 -13.58 4.98 -6.53
CA LEU A 130 -14.04 5.77 -5.39
C LEU A 130 -15.57 5.82 -5.30
N LYS A 131 -16.27 5.97 -6.44
CA LYS A 131 -17.74 5.96 -6.52
C LYS A 131 -18.33 4.63 -6.07
N ARG A 132 -17.73 3.52 -6.48
CA ARG A 132 -18.16 2.17 -6.11
C ARG A 132 -18.26 1.98 -4.59
N PHE A 133 -17.42 2.65 -3.82
CA PHE A 133 -17.40 2.57 -2.36
C PHE A 133 -18.01 3.79 -1.66
N GLY A 134 -18.60 4.73 -2.42
CA GLY A 134 -19.28 5.90 -1.88
C GLY A 134 -18.34 6.98 -1.32
N PHE A 135 -17.07 6.97 -1.70
CA PHE A 135 -16.13 8.02 -1.29
C PHE A 135 -16.35 9.33 -2.06
N ILE A 136 -16.91 9.25 -3.27
CA ILE A 136 -17.33 10.38 -4.09
C ILE A 136 -18.66 10.07 -4.80
N SER A 137 -19.33 11.10 -5.29
CA SER A 137 -20.57 11.03 -6.10
C SER A 137 -20.32 11.15 -7.60
#